data_AF-A0A6V7VP25-F1
#
_entry.id   AF-A0A6V7VP25-F1
#
_cell.length_a   1.000
_cell.length_b   1.000
_cell.length_c   1.000
_cell.angle_alpha   90.00
_cell.angle_beta   90.00
_cell.angle_gamma   90.00
#
_symmetry.space_group_name_H-M   'P 1'
#
loop_
_entity.id
_entity.type
_entity.pdbx_description
1 polymer ?
#
loop_
_entity_poly.entity_id
_entity_poly.type
_entity_poly.pdbx_seq_one_letter_code
_entity_poly.pdbx_strand_id
1 'polypeptide(L)'
;MSRLQVSYASSFSSPSVPVKYLSEKNENKYFLEKAKVKLFVTHGGQNSFNEILKAGVPMIVIPFFGDQLFNATIAEYLGIGLSIKPGDFIEKFQEAFNKIMDKRLLIRPSSYQKNAQEIAKTIKKLIEDKLTFSLTLLKRL
;
A
#
# COMPACT_ATOMS: atom_id res chain seq x y z
N MET A 1 -12.68 39.27 11.80
CA MET A 1 -12.70 37.90 11.26
C MET A 1 -11.37 37.25 11.57
N SER A 2 -11.32 36.46 12.65
CA SER A 2 -10.12 35.88 13.24
C SER A 2 -9.59 34.72 12.40
N ARG A 3 -8.29 34.80 12.08
CA ARG A 3 -7.51 33.80 11.36
C ARG A 3 -7.17 32.69 12.36
N LEU A 4 -7.80 31.51 12.21
CA LEU A 4 -7.49 30.34 13.02
C LEU A 4 -6.04 29.90 12.75
N GLN A 5 -5.15 30.15 13.71
CA GLN A 5 -3.87 29.45 13.81
C GLN A 5 -4.14 28.04 14.34
N VAL A 6 -3.82 27.02 13.54
CA VAL A 6 -3.81 25.63 14.00
C VAL A 6 -2.41 25.34 14.55
N SER A 7 -2.29 25.33 15.88
CA SER A 7 -1.09 24.93 16.60
C SER A 7 -0.86 23.43 16.44
N TYR A 8 0.24 23.03 15.79
CA TYR A 8 0.68 21.63 15.72
C TYR A 8 1.09 21.15 17.11
N ALA A 9 0.36 20.15 17.64
CA ALA A 9 0.64 19.52 18.92
C ALA A 9 2.01 18.82 18.92
N SER A 10 2.86 19.21 19.86
CA SER A 10 4.26 18.83 20.06
C SER A 10 4.47 17.44 20.68
N SER A 11 3.67 16.43 20.30
CA SER A 11 3.67 15.11 20.97
C SER A 11 4.12 13.93 20.11
N PHE A 12 4.48 14.13 18.84
CA PHE A 12 5.00 13.04 18.00
C PHE A 12 6.52 12.92 18.19
N SER A 13 6.95 11.98 19.02
CA SER A 13 8.34 11.50 19.02
C SER A 13 8.72 11.06 17.60
N SER A 14 9.80 11.62 17.06
CA SER A 14 10.27 11.36 15.71
C SER A 14 10.21 9.86 15.36
N PRO A 15 9.48 9.46 14.30
CA PRO A 15 9.47 8.05 13.90
C PRO A 15 10.90 7.64 13.51
N SER A 16 11.35 6.49 14.02
CA SER A 16 12.68 5.91 13.73
C SER A 16 12.86 5.45 12.27
N VAL A 17 11.88 5.73 11.41
CA VAL A 17 11.90 5.49 9.96
C VAL A 17 11.80 6.85 9.27
N PRO A 18 12.71 7.21 8.35
CA PRO A 18 12.61 8.48 7.63
C PRO A 18 11.30 8.54 6.83
N VAL A 19 10.46 9.53 7.14
CA VAL A 19 9.20 9.81 6.44
C VAL A 19 9.47 10.89 5.40
N LYS A 20 9.17 10.59 4.12
CA LYS A 20 9.27 11.57 3.03
C LYS A 20 7.87 12.01 2.62
N TYR A 21 7.54 13.29 2.85
CA TYR A 21 6.27 13.89 2.42
C TYR A 21 6.35 14.29 0.94
N LEU A 22 5.39 13.87 0.12
CA LEU A 22 5.32 14.16 -1.31
C LEU A 22 3.89 14.52 -1.71
N SER A 23 3.73 15.52 -2.58
CA SER A 23 2.42 16.01 -3.06
C SER A 23 1.88 15.21 -4.25
N GLU A 24 0.56 15.29 -4.48
CA GLU A 24 -0.28 14.45 -5.34
C GLU A 24 0.09 14.34 -6.83
N LYS A 25 0.94 15.22 -7.38
CA LYS A 25 1.28 15.21 -8.82
C LYS A 25 2.40 14.24 -9.22
N ASN A 26 2.81 13.38 -8.31
CA ASN A 26 3.95 12.50 -8.50
C ASN A 26 3.49 11.10 -8.92
N GLU A 27 3.91 10.64 -10.09
CA GLU A 27 3.58 9.30 -10.61
C GLU A 27 4.01 8.21 -9.62
N ASN A 28 3.03 7.56 -8.97
CA ASN A 28 3.23 6.55 -7.92
C ASN A 28 4.27 5.47 -8.31
N LYS A 29 4.29 5.08 -9.59
CA LYS A 29 5.17 4.05 -10.14
C LYS A 29 6.66 4.33 -9.89
N TYR A 30 7.11 5.57 -10.09
CA TYR A 30 8.53 5.93 -9.92
C TYR A 30 9.01 5.74 -8.47
N PHE A 31 8.15 6.02 -7.50
CA PHE A 31 8.49 5.98 -6.08
C PHE A 31 8.45 4.58 -5.51
N LEU A 32 7.49 3.75 -5.94
CA LEU A 32 7.39 2.36 -5.49
C LEU A 32 8.67 1.57 -5.82
N GLU A 33 9.28 1.84 -6.98
CA GLU A 33 10.50 1.16 -7.40
C GLU A 33 11.78 1.76 -6.78
N LYS A 34 11.90 3.09 -6.71
CA LYS A 34 13.15 3.74 -6.27
C LYS A 34 13.23 4.08 -4.78
N ALA A 35 12.11 4.34 -4.12
CA ALA A 35 12.10 4.87 -2.75
C ALA A 35 12.11 3.79 -1.65
N LYS A 36 12.17 2.49 -2.02
CA LYS A 36 12.09 1.35 -1.08
C LYS A 36 10.91 1.49 -0.09
N VAL A 37 9.72 1.76 -0.62
CA VAL A 37 8.50 1.95 0.16
C VAL A 37 8.20 0.66 0.94
N LYS A 38 8.00 0.77 2.26
CA LYS A 38 7.74 -0.38 3.14
C LYS A 38 6.26 -0.56 3.51
N LEU A 39 5.47 0.51 3.37
CA LEU A 39 4.05 0.57 3.66
C LEU A 39 3.43 1.69 2.81
N PHE A 40 2.26 1.45 2.25
CA PHE A 40 1.48 2.46 1.55
C PHE A 40 0.15 2.73 2.27
N VAL A 41 -0.25 3.99 2.41
CA VAL A 41 -1.56 4.36 2.98
C VAL A 41 -2.40 4.92 1.86
N THR A 42 -3.58 4.35 1.61
CA THR A 42 -4.42 4.67 0.45
C THR A 42 -5.89 4.71 0.82
N HIS A 43 -6.69 5.44 0.06
CA HIS A 43 -8.15 5.31 0.14
C HIS A 43 -8.66 4.04 -0.56
N GLY A 44 -7.82 3.32 -1.31
CA GLY A 44 -8.20 2.09 -1.98
C GLY A 44 -8.73 2.26 -3.41
N GLY A 45 -8.50 3.39 -4.06
CA GLY A 45 -8.86 3.58 -5.46
C GLY A 45 -8.15 2.59 -6.37
N GLN A 46 -8.86 2.10 -7.39
CA GLN A 46 -8.42 0.98 -8.24
C GLN A 46 -7.03 1.13 -8.86
N ASN A 47 -6.65 2.34 -9.30
CA ASN A 47 -5.34 2.56 -9.94
C ASN A 47 -4.19 2.35 -8.95
N SER A 48 -4.21 3.06 -7.83
CA SER A 48 -3.18 2.93 -6.80
C SER A 48 -3.15 1.51 -6.21
N PHE A 49 -4.32 0.90 -6.01
CA PHE A 49 -4.40 -0.47 -5.51
C PHE A 49 -3.64 -1.45 -6.42
N ASN A 50 -3.85 -1.38 -7.73
CA ASN A 50 -3.16 -2.22 -8.70
C ASN A 50 -1.66 -1.94 -8.79
N GLU A 51 -1.24 -0.68 -8.68
CA GLU A 51 0.18 -0.31 -8.68
C GLU A 51 0.90 -0.90 -7.46
N ILE A 52 0.29 -0.82 -6.27
CA ILE A 52 0.85 -1.33 -5.02
C ILE A 52 0.90 -2.86 -5.02
N LEU A 53 -0.14 -3.52 -5.53
CA LEU A 53 -0.16 -4.98 -5.72
C LEU A 53 1.03 -5.44 -6.58
N LYS A 54 1.32 -4.75 -7.68
CA LYS A 54 2.46 -5.05 -8.56
C LYS A 54 3.80 -4.74 -7.89
N ALA A 55 3.85 -3.72 -7.06
CA ALA A 55 5.05 -3.35 -6.31
C ALA A 55 5.36 -4.29 -5.13
N GLY A 56 4.38 -5.08 -4.68
CA GLY A 56 4.55 -6.00 -3.55
C GLY A 56 4.75 -5.30 -2.21
N VAL A 57 4.10 -4.15 -2.05
CA VAL A 57 4.15 -3.33 -0.84
C VAL A 57 2.86 -3.52 -0.06
N PRO A 58 2.89 -3.78 1.25
CA PRO A 58 1.67 -3.88 2.04
C PRO A 58 1.01 -2.52 2.21
N MET A 59 -0.28 -2.48 2.58
CA MET A 59 -1.03 -1.23 2.65
C MET A 59 -2.00 -1.10 3.82
N ILE A 60 -2.30 0.16 4.20
CA ILE A 60 -3.46 0.51 5.02
C ILE A 60 -4.48 1.18 4.09
N VAL A 61 -5.70 0.64 4.07
CA VAL A 61 -6.78 1.15 3.22
C VAL A 61 -7.80 1.92 4.06
N ILE A 62 -8.12 3.14 3.66
CA ILE A 62 -9.09 4.03 4.32
C ILE A 62 -10.23 4.31 3.33
N PRO A 63 -11.17 3.36 3.16
CA PRO A 63 -12.17 3.47 2.10
C PRO A 63 -13.27 4.46 2.46
N PHE A 64 -13.67 5.28 1.50
CA PHE A 64 -14.78 6.22 1.64
C PHE A 64 -16.04 5.71 0.95
N PHE A 65 -15.95 5.21 -0.29
CA PHE A 65 -17.11 4.72 -1.06
C PHE A 65 -16.70 3.88 -2.28
N GLY A 66 -17.67 3.18 -2.88
CA GLY A 66 -17.52 2.52 -4.18
C GLY A 66 -16.55 1.34 -4.19
N ASP A 67 -15.68 1.30 -5.20
CA ASP A 67 -14.64 0.27 -5.42
C ASP A 67 -13.66 0.16 -4.25
N GLN A 68 -13.46 1.25 -3.52
CA GLN A 68 -12.59 1.34 -2.35
C GLN A 68 -12.95 0.33 -1.26
N LEU A 69 -14.24 0.11 -1.01
CA LEU A 69 -14.73 -0.84 0.00
C LEU A 69 -14.40 -2.29 -0.39
N PHE A 70 -14.53 -2.59 -1.68
CA PHE A 70 -14.16 -3.90 -2.22
C PHE A 70 -12.65 -4.11 -2.12
N ASN A 71 -11.86 -3.12 -2.54
CA ASN A 71 -10.39 -3.20 -2.47
C ASN A 71 -9.86 -3.31 -1.04
N ALA A 72 -10.50 -2.63 -0.07
CA ALA A 72 -10.20 -2.80 1.34
C ALA A 72 -10.42 -4.26 1.81
N THR A 73 -11.55 -4.85 1.40
CA THR A 73 -11.87 -6.26 1.71
C THR A 73 -10.85 -7.21 1.07
N ILE A 74 -10.47 -6.96 -0.18
CA ILE A 74 -9.45 -7.75 -0.88
C ILE A 74 -8.08 -7.63 -0.20
N ALA A 75 -7.70 -6.43 0.25
CA ALA A 75 -6.44 -6.21 0.95
C ALA A 75 -6.33 -7.05 2.23
N GLU A 76 -7.42 -7.11 3.00
CA GLU A 76 -7.49 -7.90 4.24
C GLU A 76 -7.54 -9.40 3.94
N TYR A 77 -8.36 -9.83 2.98
CA TYR A 77 -8.50 -11.23 2.59
C TYR A 77 -7.17 -11.84 2.12
N LEU A 78 -6.42 -11.10 1.30
CA LEU A 78 -5.11 -11.51 0.83
C LEU A 78 -4.01 -11.36 1.89
N GLY A 79 -4.33 -10.79 3.06
CA GLY A 79 -3.38 -10.52 4.12
C GLY A 79 -2.25 -9.59 3.67
N ILE A 80 -2.53 -8.65 2.76
CA ILE A 80 -1.57 -7.65 2.26
C ILE A 80 -1.80 -6.27 2.86
N GLY A 81 -2.87 -6.11 3.62
CA GLY A 81 -3.17 -4.86 4.28
C GLY A 81 -4.24 -4.98 5.36
N LEU A 82 -4.53 -3.83 5.96
CA LEU A 82 -5.62 -3.65 6.92
C LEU A 82 -6.50 -2.51 6.46
N SER A 83 -7.80 -2.62 6.71
CA SER A 83 -8.75 -1.54 6.47
C SER A 83 -9.04 -0.77 7.75
N ILE A 84 -9.19 0.55 7.63
CA ILE A 84 -9.61 1.43 8.71
C ILE A 84 -10.74 2.29 8.20
N LYS A 85 -11.89 2.27 8.89
CA LYS A 85 -12.99 3.18 8.55
C LYS A 85 -12.53 4.63 8.74
N PRO A 86 -12.95 5.57 7.88
CA PRO A 86 -12.51 6.97 8.00
C PRO A 86 -12.72 7.57 9.40
N GLY A 87 -13.83 7.24 10.06
CA GLY A 87 -14.14 7.70 11.43
C GLY A 87 -13.23 7.15 12.52
N ASP A 88 -12.58 6.01 12.27
CA ASP A 88 -11.72 5.33 13.26
C ASP A 88 -10.22 5.62 13.03
N PHE A 89 -9.87 6.43 12.03
CA PHE A 89 -8.49 6.59 11.58
C PHE A 89 -7.54 6.99 12.71
N ILE A 90 -7.91 8.02 13.48
CA ILE A 90 -7.07 8.57 14.55
C ILE A 90 -6.77 7.50 15.60
N GLU A 91 -7.76 6.70 15.96
CA GLU A 91 -7.67 5.71 17.05
C GLU A 91 -6.96 4.43 16.61
N LYS A 92 -7.20 3.97 15.37
CA LYS A 92 -6.74 2.65 14.90
C LYS A 92 -5.48 2.68 14.06
N PHE A 93 -5.05 3.84 13.56
CA PHE A 93 -3.91 3.92 12.65
C PHE A 93 -2.62 3.39 13.27
N GLN A 94 -2.32 3.76 14.51
CA GLN A 94 -1.07 3.34 15.16
C GLN A 94 -1.02 1.82 15.37
N GLU A 95 -2.16 1.21 15.75
CA GLU A 95 -2.28 -0.24 15.88
C GLU A 95 -2.06 -0.94 14.54
N ALA A 96 -2.76 -0.50 13.49
CA ALA A 96 -2.63 -1.07 12.15
C ALA A 96 -1.21 -0.92 11.59
N PHE A 97 -0.60 0.26 11.78
CA PHE A 97 0.78 0.51 11.40
C PHE A 97 1.73 -0.45 12.10
N ASN A 98 1.63 -0.59 13.42
CA ASN A 98 2.49 -1.49 14.19
C ASN A 98 2.28 -2.96 13.82
N LYS A 99 1.04 -3.35 13.51
CA LYS A 99 0.72 -4.72 13.08
C LYS A 99 1.34 -5.06 11.72
N ILE A 100 1.34 -4.12 10.77
CA ILE A 100 1.94 -4.33 9.45
C ILE A 100 3.47 -4.20 9.49
N MET A 101 3.99 -3.23 10.25
CA MET A 101 5.42 -2.87 10.26
C MET A 101 6.24 -3.59 11.32
N ASP A 102 5.61 -4.40 12.19
CA ASP A 102 6.16 -5.06 13.38
C ASP A 102 7.63 -4.73 13.69
N LYS A 103 7.83 -3.72 14.55
CA LYS A 103 9.16 -3.22 14.92
C LYS A 103 10.06 -4.28 15.57
N ARG A 104 9.52 -5.41 16.03
CA ARG A 104 10.31 -6.53 16.58
C ARG A 104 11.02 -7.34 15.49
N LEU A 105 10.62 -7.18 14.23
CA LEU A 105 11.16 -7.89 13.09
C LEU A 105 12.11 -7.02 12.25
N LEU A 106 12.96 -6.19 12.87
CA LEU A 106 14.04 -5.47 12.16
C LEU A 106 14.94 -6.39 11.29
N ILE A 107 14.83 -7.71 11.49
CA ILE A 107 15.58 -8.76 10.81
C ILE A 107 14.74 -9.49 9.74
N ARG A 108 13.39 -9.43 9.76
CA ARG A 108 12.53 -10.25 8.88
C ARG A 108 11.29 -9.50 8.36
N PRO A 109 10.86 -9.71 7.11
CA PRO A 109 9.61 -9.12 6.63
C PRO A 109 8.40 -9.66 7.39
N SER A 110 7.43 -8.79 7.68
CA SER A 110 6.15 -9.18 8.29
C SER A 110 5.36 -10.12 7.37
N SER A 111 4.36 -10.82 7.91
CA SER A 111 3.47 -11.66 7.09
C SER A 111 2.83 -10.86 5.95
N TYR A 112 2.42 -9.62 6.23
CA TYR A 112 1.88 -8.70 5.23
C TYR A 112 2.86 -8.39 4.11
N GLN A 113 4.13 -8.17 4.44
CA GLN A 113 5.17 -7.93 3.44
C GLN A 113 5.44 -9.17 2.59
N LYS A 114 5.48 -10.36 3.21
CA LYS A 114 5.66 -11.63 2.48
C LYS A 114 4.51 -11.88 1.51
N ASN A 115 3.27 -11.75 1.98
CA ASN A 115 2.09 -11.95 1.15
C ASN A 115 2.07 -10.94 -0.02
N ALA A 116 2.36 -9.66 0.24
CA ALA A 116 2.42 -8.67 -0.82
C ALA A 116 3.47 -9.02 -1.89
N GLN A 117 4.66 -9.49 -1.48
CA GLN A 117 5.71 -9.93 -2.39
C GLN A 117 5.31 -11.18 -3.19
N GLU A 118 4.64 -12.15 -2.55
CA GLU A 118 4.15 -13.37 -3.23
C GLU A 118 3.09 -13.05 -4.29
N ILE A 119 2.17 -12.14 -3.98
CA ILE A 119 1.16 -11.68 -4.94
C ILE A 119 1.82 -10.93 -6.10
N ALA A 120 2.76 -10.03 -5.83
CA ALA A 120 3.50 -9.34 -6.88
C ALA A 120 4.23 -10.32 -7.82
N LYS A 121 4.89 -11.34 -7.27
CA LYS A 121 5.53 -12.41 -8.05
C LYS A 121 4.52 -13.17 -8.91
N THR A 122 3.36 -13.50 -8.34
CA THR A 122 2.28 -14.21 -9.04
C THR A 122 1.74 -13.38 -10.19
N ILE A 123 1.46 -12.09 -9.96
CA ILE A 123 1.01 -11.15 -10.99
C ILE A 123 2.05 -11.05 -12.11
N LYS A 124 3.34 -10.89 -11.77
CA LYS A 124 4.42 -10.82 -12.75
C LYS A 124 4.47 -12.08 -13.62
N LYS A 125 4.42 -13.26 -13.00
CA LYS A 125 4.41 -14.55 -13.71
C LYS A 125 3.21 -14.67 -14.65
N LEU A 126 2.01 -14.32 -14.19
CA LEU A 126 0.80 -14.36 -15.01
C LEU A 126 0.87 -13.44 -16.23
N ILE A 127 1.49 -12.27 -16.10
CA ILE A 127 1.72 -11.34 -17.21
C ILE A 127 2.70 -11.96 -18.21
N GLU A 128 3.82 -12.51 -17.74
CA GLU A 128 4.83 -13.18 -18.57
C GLU A 128 4.25 -14.39 -19.33
N ASP A 129 3.45 -15.21 -18.64
CA ASP A 129 2.79 -16.39 -19.23
C ASP A 129 1.80 -15.97 -20.33
N LYS A 130 0.98 -14.94 -20.08
CA LYS A 130 0.05 -14.41 -21.09
C LYS A 130 0.76 -13.86 -22.31
N LEU A 131 1.82 -13.08 -22.11
CA LEU A 131 2.63 -12.53 -23.22
C LEU A 131 3.26 -13.65 -24.05
N THR A 132 3.81 -14.67 -23.38
CA THR A 132 4.44 -15.83 -24.03
C THR A 132 3.43 -16.61 -24.87
N PHE A 133 2.23 -16.83 -24.34
CA PHE A 133 1.13 -17.49 -25.05
C PHE A 133 0.72 -16.70 -26.31
N SER A 134 0.49 -15.39 -26.18
CA SER A 134 0.11 -14.54 -27.32
C SER A 134 1.19 -14.52 -28.41
N LEU A 135 2.46 -14.41 -28.04
CA LEU A 135 3.57 -14.43 -29.00
C LEU A 135 3.71 -15.78 -29.71
N THR A 136 3.44 -16.88 -29.00
CA THR A 136 3.46 -18.23 -29.57
C THR A 136 2.31 -18.43 -30.56
N LEU A 137 1.13 -17.90 -30.26
CA LEU A 137 -0.02 -17.94 -31.17
C LEU A 137 0.26 -17.15 -32.46
N LEU A 138 0.83 -15.95 -32.33
CA LEU A 138 1.17 -15.10 -33.48
C LEU A 138 2.22 -15.72 -34.41
N LYS A 139 3.18 -16.48 -33.88
CA LYS A 139 4.20 -17.17 -34.69
C LYS A 139 3.69 -18.42 -35.42
N ARG A 140 2.48 -18.89 -35.11
CA ARG A 140 1.82 -20.06 -35.74
C ARG A 140 0.83 -19.68 -36.84
N LEU A 141 0.59 -18.38 -37.02
CA LEU A 141 -0.15 -17.80 -38.14
C LEU A 141 0.82 -17.41 -39.25
#